data_AF-A0A127T020-F1
#
_entry.id   AF-A0A127T020-F1
#
_cell.length_a   1.000
_cell.length_b   1.000
_cell.length_c   1.000
_cell.angle_alpha   90.00
_cell.angle_beta   90.00
_cell.angle_gamma   90.00
#
_symmetry.space_group_name_H-M   'P 1'
#
loop_
_entity.id
_entity.type
_entity.pdbx_description
1 polymer ?
#
loop_
_entity_poly.entity_id
_entity_poly.type
_entity_poly.pdbx_seq_one_letter_code
_entity_poly.pdbx_strand_id
1 'polypeptide(L)'
;ADDLFNEEFKEKITTSKDALKLFCMRTSKNFTIGRNGIKDNQFGINYWADWMIAKTGLKVYLRRDVQNYKEAWAFRADNDEFVGKITAVKAVAALHADEISKEEFKEAMSIKKRNLKVAKAYIQQTREISIEEQCENYKTAYASVEKAAKPKVSKIANTQQKKLN
;
A
#
# COMPACT_ATOMS: atom_id res chain seq x y z
N ALA A 1 17.42 41.39 26.90
CA ALA A 1 18.17 40.13 27.07
C ALA A 1 18.31 39.38 25.75
N ASP A 2 17.30 39.44 24.87
CA ASP A 2 17.37 38.85 23.52
C ASP A 2 18.15 39.70 22.49
N ASP A 3 18.32 41.00 22.73
CA ASP A 3 18.88 41.91 21.72
C ASP A 3 20.34 41.58 21.35
N LEU A 4 21.19 41.29 22.33
CA LEU A 4 22.59 40.93 22.11
C LEU A 4 22.75 39.54 21.43
N PHE A 5 21.82 38.61 21.72
CA PHE A 5 21.83 37.29 21.08
C PHE A 5 21.48 37.39 19.60
N ASN A 6 20.51 38.24 19.25
CA ASN A 6 20.11 38.45 17.86
C ASN A 6 21.16 39.22 17.05
N GLU A 7 21.95 40.10 17.68
CA GLU A 7 23.07 40.79 17.02
C GLU A 7 24.25 39.86 16.69
N GLU A 8 24.55 38.88 17.55
CA GLU A 8 25.67 37.94 17.35
C GLU A 8 25.28 36.66 16.58
N PHE A 9 23.99 36.31 16.53
CA PHE A 9 23.51 35.12 15.82
C PHE A 9 23.43 35.37 14.31
N LYS A 10 24.52 35.10 13.60
CA LYS A 10 24.68 35.41 12.17
C LYS A 10 24.07 34.37 11.22
N GLU A 11 24.07 33.09 11.59
CA GLU A 11 23.58 32.01 10.73
C GLU A 11 22.96 30.84 11.50
N LYS A 12 21.84 30.33 10.97
CA LYS A 12 21.16 29.15 11.51
C LYS A 12 21.47 27.91 10.68
N ILE A 13 22.31 27.03 11.22
CA ILE A 13 22.49 25.68 10.66
C ILE A 13 21.23 24.87 10.98
N THR A 14 20.52 24.45 9.94
CA THR A 14 19.27 23.70 10.08
C THR A 14 19.47 22.27 9.60
N THR A 15 19.24 21.30 10.48
CA THR A 15 19.40 19.87 10.18
C THR A 15 18.12 19.29 9.58
N SER A 16 18.23 18.30 8.70
CA SER A 16 17.07 17.58 8.14
C SER A 16 16.37 16.72 9.21
N LYS A 17 15.06 16.53 9.05
CA LYS A 17 14.27 15.69 9.97
C LYS A 17 14.76 14.24 10.02
N ASP A 18 15.23 13.70 8.90
CA ASP A 18 15.73 12.31 8.88
C ASP A 18 17.04 12.15 9.65
N ALA A 19 17.89 13.17 9.66
CA ALA A 19 19.10 13.17 10.50
C ALA A 19 18.75 13.21 12.00
N LEU A 20 17.59 13.75 12.36
CA LEU A 20 17.12 13.83 13.74
C LEU A 20 16.39 12.57 14.23
N LYS A 21 16.25 11.53 13.41
CA LYS A 21 15.47 10.32 13.74
C LYS A 21 15.95 9.57 14.99
N LEU A 22 17.24 9.67 15.32
CA LEU A 22 17.82 9.03 16.51
C LEU A 22 17.49 9.79 17.80
N PHE A 23 17.19 11.10 17.69
CA PHE A 23 16.80 11.94 18.82
C PHE A 23 15.29 11.84 19.13
N CYS A 24 14.51 11.25 18.23
CA CYS A 24 13.10 10.95 18.46
C CYS A 24 12.91 9.86 19.51
N MET A 25 11.82 9.96 20.28
CA MET A 25 11.52 9.03 21.37
C MET A 25 11.22 7.64 20.82
N ARG A 26 11.90 6.62 21.39
CA ARG A 26 11.63 5.22 21.10
C ARG A 26 10.34 4.76 21.77
N THR A 27 9.54 3.97 21.06
CA THR A 27 8.39 3.27 21.63
C THR A 27 8.86 2.18 22.58
N SER A 28 8.22 2.08 23.75
CA SER A 28 8.52 1.06 24.75
C SER A 28 8.22 -0.37 24.26
N LYS A 29 7.22 -0.52 23.40
CA LYS A 29 6.82 -1.82 22.85
C LYS A 29 7.41 -2.04 21.46
N ASN A 30 7.69 -3.32 21.18
CA ASN A 30 7.96 -3.80 19.84
C ASN A 30 6.63 -4.13 19.14
N PHE A 31 6.57 -3.87 17.86
CA PHE A 31 5.46 -4.11 16.97
C PHE A 31 5.85 -5.14 15.91
N THR A 32 4.89 -5.90 15.43
CA THR A 32 5.07 -6.78 14.27
C THR A 32 4.45 -6.11 13.05
N ILE A 33 5.20 -6.02 11.95
CA ILE A 33 4.68 -5.50 10.69
C ILE A 33 3.63 -6.50 10.15
N GLY A 34 2.37 -6.07 10.10
CA GLY A 34 1.29 -6.84 9.51
C GLY A 34 1.03 -6.46 8.05
N ARG A 35 0.09 -7.17 7.41
CA ARG A 35 -0.36 -6.88 6.05
C ARG A 35 -0.89 -5.45 5.87
N ASN A 36 -1.46 -4.88 6.92
CA ASN A 36 -2.02 -3.53 6.95
C ASN A 36 -1.09 -2.53 7.65
N GLY A 37 0.21 -2.85 7.78
CA GLY A 37 1.19 -2.03 8.49
C GLY A 37 1.23 -2.30 9.99
N ILE A 38 1.54 -1.26 10.77
CA ILE A 38 1.71 -1.33 12.22
C ILE A 38 0.54 -0.63 12.89
N LYS A 39 -0.18 -1.33 13.76
CA LYS A 39 -1.25 -0.75 14.58
C LYS A 39 -0.71 -0.38 15.95
N ASP A 40 -0.73 0.91 16.26
CA ASP A 40 -0.51 1.37 17.62
C ASP A 40 -1.83 1.59 18.36
N ASN A 41 -2.15 0.66 19.26
CA ASN A 41 -3.35 0.73 20.08
C ASN A 41 -3.28 1.81 21.17
N GLN A 42 -2.10 2.28 21.58
CA GLN A 42 -1.96 3.29 22.64
C GLN A 42 -2.50 4.65 22.20
N PHE A 43 -2.24 5.02 20.95
CA PHE A 43 -2.69 6.30 20.37
C PHE A 43 -3.80 6.11 19.33
N GLY A 44 -4.21 4.87 19.03
CA GLY A 44 -5.20 4.57 17.99
C GLY A 44 -4.72 4.87 16.57
N ILE A 45 -3.40 4.95 16.35
CA ILE A 45 -2.78 5.32 15.07
C ILE A 45 -2.35 4.05 14.34
N ASN A 46 -2.68 3.95 13.05
CA ASN A 46 -2.07 2.95 12.18
C ASN A 46 -0.97 3.61 11.37
N TYR A 47 0.18 2.94 11.27
CA TYR A 47 1.29 3.38 10.45
C TYR A 47 1.46 2.46 9.25
N TRP A 48 1.83 3.05 8.11
CA TRP A 48 2.00 2.32 6.87
C TRP A 48 3.14 2.90 6.01
N ALA A 49 3.79 2.05 5.22
CA ALA A 49 4.69 2.42 4.12
C ALA A 49 4.79 1.31 3.07
N ASP A 50 5.14 1.65 1.81
CA ASP A 50 5.18 0.71 0.67
C ASP A 50 6.08 -0.49 0.92
N TRP A 51 7.23 -0.24 1.56
CA TRP A 51 8.22 -1.26 1.88
C TRP A 51 7.73 -2.29 2.90
N MET A 52 6.69 -1.98 3.69
CA MET A 52 6.17 -2.90 4.71
C MET A 52 5.60 -4.19 4.14
N ILE A 53 5.06 -4.14 2.92
CA ILE A 53 4.49 -5.32 2.25
C ILE A 53 5.54 -6.43 2.14
N ALA A 54 6.76 -6.07 1.73
CA ALA A 54 7.87 -7.01 1.55
C ALA A 54 8.50 -7.47 2.88
N LYS A 55 8.18 -6.81 4.00
CA LYS A 55 8.76 -7.05 5.33
C LYS A 55 7.71 -7.50 6.35
N THR A 56 6.61 -8.10 5.88
CA THR A 56 5.55 -8.63 6.74
C THR A 56 6.13 -9.67 7.71
N GLY A 57 5.78 -9.59 8.99
CA GLY A 57 6.27 -10.47 10.06
C GLY A 57 7.52 -9.95 10.81
N LEU A 58 8.17 -8.90 10.30
CA LEU A 58 9.34 -8.30 10.96
C LEU A 58 8.95 -7.62 12.28
N LYS A 59 9.71 -7.85 13.34
CA LYS A 59 9.57 -7.15 14.62
C LYS A 59 10.38 -5.85 14.61
N VAL A 60 9.71 -4.74 14.86
CA VAL A 60 10.28 -3.40 14.82
C VAL A 60 9.82 -2.58 16.02
N TYR A 61 10.61 -1.61 16.45
CA TYR A 61 10.14 -0.52 17.29
C TYR A 61 10.13 0.78 16.48
N LEU A 62 9.39 1.77 16.98
CA LEU A 62 9.22 3.04 16.29
C LEU A 62 9.93 4.15 17.07
N ARG A 63 10.46 5.13 16.34
CA ARG A 63 10.85 6.41 16.91
C ARG A 63 9.93 7.50 16.39
N ARG A 64 9.44 8.35 17.30
CA ARG A 64 8.43 9.38 16.99
C ARG A 64 8.86 10.74 17.50
N ASP A 65 8.48 11.76 16.74
CA ASP A 65 8.51 13.12 17.22
C ASP A 65 7.34 13.34 18.17
N VAL A 66 7.61 13.92 19.34
CA VAL A 66 6.61 14.24 20.37
C VAL A 66 5.62 15.29 19.85
N GLN A 67 6.08 16.19 18.98
CA GLN A 67 5.27 17.24 18.38
C GLN A 67 4.49 16.74 17.15
N ASN A 68 4.92 15.62 16.54
CA ASN A 68 4.34 15.15 15.29
C ASN A 68 4.28 13.62 15.22
N TYR A 69 3.16 13.06 15.67
CA TYR A 69 2.87 11.63 15.58
C TYR A 69 2.51 11.15 14.15
N LYS A 70 2.40 12.05 13.16
CA LYS A 70 2.06 11.67 11.78
C LYS A 70 3.19 10.93 11.09
N GLU A 71 4.44 11.17 11.49
CA GLU A 71 5.61 10.52 10.92
C GLU A 71 6.34 9.74 12.00
N ALA A 72 6.87 8.57 11.62
CA ALA A 72 7.71 7.79 12.50
C ALA A 72 8.80 7.07 11.69
N TRP A 73 9.83 6.63 12.40
CA TRP A 73 10.93 5.85 11.84
C TRP A 73 10.92 4.47 12.45
N ALA A 74 10.91 3.44 11.61
CA ALA A 74 10.92 2.06 12.04
C ALA A 74 12.36 1.52 12.10
N PHE A 75 12.68 0.88 13.22
CA PHE A 75 13.96 0.22 13.47
C PHE A 75 13.72 -1.22 13.85
N ARG A 76 14.61 -2.13 13.46
CA ARG A 76 14.46 -3.54 13.85
C ARG A 76 14.68 -3.69 15.35
N ALA A 77 13.92 -4.60 15.94
CA ALA A 77 13.99 -4.86 17.37
C ALA A 77 15.22 -5.69 17.80
N ASP A 78 15.90 -6.35 16.87
CA ASP A 78 17.02 -7.27 17.13
C ASP A 78 18.39 -6.60 17.02
N ASN A 79 18.61 -5.76 16.01
CA ASN A 79 19.92 -5.16 15.72
C ASN A 79 19.90 -3.62 15.63
N ASP A 80 18.80 -2.97 16.01
CA ASP A 80 18.61 -1.52 15.95
C ASP A 80 18.81 -0.90 14.55
N GLU A 81 18.75 -1.70 13.49
CA GLU A 81 18.94 -1.24 12.12
C GLU A 81 17.72 -0.45 11.65
N PHE A 82 17.99 0.68 10.98
CA PHE A 82 16.94 1.49 10.37
C PHE A 82 16.31 0.75 9.19
N VAL A 83 14.99 0.55 9.25
CA VAL A 83 14.25 -0.16 8.20
C VAL A 83 13.64 0.82 7.20
N GLY A 84 13.03 1.91 7.70
CA GLY A 84 12.38 2.88 6.84
C GLY A 84 11.49 3.88 7.58
N LYS A 85 11.10 4.93 6.85
CA LYS A 85 10.12 5.92 7.30
C LYS A 85 8.70 5.41 7.09
N ILE A 86 7.81 5.75 8.01
CA ILE A 86 6.40 5.36 8.02
C ILE A 86 5.53 6.55 8.33
N THR A 87 4.32 6.56 7.79
CA THR A 87 3.35 7.64 7.99
C THR A 87 2.07 7.09 8.62
N ALA A 88 1.44 7.93 9.43
CA ALA A 88 0.15 7.64 10.03
C ALA A 88 -0.92 7.62 8.94
N VAL A 89 -1.64 6.51 8.84
CA VAL A 89 -2.77 6.33 7.95
C VAL A 89 -4.03 6.20 8.81
N LYS A 90 -5.02 7.04 8.50
CA LYS A 90 -6.33 6.96 9.15
C LYS A 90 -6.97 5.62 8.76
N ALA A 91 -7.36 4.82 9.75
CA ALA A 91 -8.10 3.59 9.48
C ALA A 91 -9.46 3.98 8.90
N VAL A 92 -9.66 3.81 7.60
CA VAL A 92 -10.95 4.07 6.98
C VAL A 92 -11.87 2.89 7.26
N ALA A 93 -12.56 2.94 8.40
CA ALA A 93 -13.75 2.15 8.62
C ALA A 93 -14.90 2.86 7.90
N ALA A 94 -15.37 2.29 6.78
CA ALA A 94 -16.42 2.86 5.93
C ALA A 94 -17.80 3.03 6.61
N LEU A 95 -17.92 2.69 7.90
CA LEU A 95 -19.18 2.63 8.64
C LEU A 95 -19.31 3.67 9.76
N HIS A 96 -18.24 4.40 10.13
CA HIS A 96 -18.22 5.21 11.36
C HIS A 96 -17.45 6.53 11.26
N ALA A 97 -17.52 7.22 10.12
CA ALA A 97 -16.96 8.57 10.08
C ALA A 97 -17.91 9.53 9.41
N ASP A 98 -18.65 10.25 10.26
CA ASP A 98 -19.18 11.56 9.92
C ASP A 98 -17.98 12.43 9.47
N GLU A 99 -18.04 12.92 8.23
CA GLU A 99 -17.08 13.86 7.64
C GLU A 99 -15.68 13.35 7.29
N ILE A 100 -15.53 12.16 6.67
CA ILE A 100 -14.35 11.95 5.80
C ILE A 100 -14.62 12.60 4.44
N SER A 101 -13.76 13.57 4.06
CA SER A 101 -13.72 14.12 2.70
C SER A 101 -13.65 12.96 1.69
N LYS A 102 -14.52 12.97 0.67
CA LYS A 102 -14.55 11.96 -0.40
C LYS A 102 -13.17 11.71 -1.04
N GLU A 103 -12.27 12.68 -0.94
CA GLU A 103 -10.91 12.63 -1.49
C GLU A 103 -9.97 11.78 -0.64
N GLU A 104 -9.94 11.99 0.69
CA GLU A 104 -9.14 11.18 1.62
C GLU A 104 -9.57 9.70 1.60
N PHE A 105 -10.87 9.46 1.42
CA PHE A 105 -11.41 8.11 1.25
C PHE A 105 -10.93 7.46 -0.06
N LYS A 106 -10.97 8.20 -1.17
CA LYS A 106 -10.49 7.72 -2.47
C LYS A 106 -9.00 7.42 -2.42
N GLU A 107 -8.22 8.24 -1.76
CA GLU A 107 -6.78 8.06 -1.60
C GLU A 107 -6.45 6.84 -0.73
N ALA A 108 -7.10 6.68 0.42
CA ALA A 108 -6.94 5.47 1.23
C ALA A 108 -7.34 4.20 0.46
N MET A 109 -8.39 4.26 -0.36
CA MET A 109 -8.83 3.12 -1.15
C MET A 109 -7.94 2.84 -2.35
N SER A 110 -7.34 3.87 -2.96
CA SER A 110 -6.36 3.71 -4.04
C SER A 110 -5.08 3.05 -3.52
N ILE A 111 -4.61 3.46 -2.34
CA ILE A 111 -3.47 2.85 -1.63
C ILE A 111 -3.78 1.38 -1.35
N LYS A 112 -4.95 1.06 -0.77
CA LYS A 112 -5.36 -0.33 -0.50
C LYS A 112 -5.41 -1.19 -1.78
N LYS A 113 -5.94 -0.65 -2.88
CA LYS A 113 -5.99 -1.34 -4.18
C LYS A 113 -4.59 -1.55 -4.77
N ARG A 114 -3.71 -0.54 -4.70
CA ARG A 114 -2.32 -0.63 -5.13
C ARG A 114 -1.56 -1.70 -4.32
N ASN A 115 -1.73 -1.70 -3.00
CA ASN A 115 -1.11 -2.67 -2.10
C ASN A 115 -1.56 -4.10 -2.39
N LEU A 116 -2.87 -4.29 -2.66
CA LEU A 116 -3.39 -5.58 -3.06
C LEU A 116 -2.78 -6.05 -4.40
N LYS A 117 -2.61 -5.15 -5.37
CA LYS A 117 -1.99 -5.47 -6.68
C LYS A 117 -0.53 -5.87 -6.51
N VAL A 118 0.24 -5.10 -5.74
CA VAL A 118 1.66 -5.39 -5.46
C VAL A 118 1.81 -6.73 -4.73
N ALA A 119 1.00 -6.98 -3.69
CA ALA A 119 1.02 -8.24 -2.97
C ALA A 119 0.64 -9.44 -3.87
N LYS A 120 -0.36 -9.30 -4.75
CA LYS A 120 -0.74 -10.34 -5.72
C LYS A 120 0.39 -10.59 -6.73
N ALA A 121 1.01 -9.54 -7.27
CA ALA A 121 2.11 -9.67 -8.23
C ALA A 121 3.33 -10.34 -7.60
N TYR A 122 3.66 -10.00 -6.34
CA TYR A 122 4.74 -10.64 -5.59
C TYR A 122 4.52 -12.15 -5.42
N ILE A 123 3.29 -12.57 -5.05
CA ILE A 123 2.93 -13.99 -4.93
C ILE A 123 3.02 -14.71 -6.30
N GLN A 124 2.64 -14.03 -7.38
CA GLN A 124 2.66 -14.58 -8.74
C GLN A 124 4.08 -14.79 -9.27
N GLN A 125 5.04 -13.93 -8.88
CA GLN A 125 6.44 -14.02 -9.31
C GLN A 125 7.26 -15.05 -8.54
N THR A 126 6.84 -15.46 -7.34
CA THR A 126 7.59 -16.46 -6.54
C THR A 126 7.37 -17.92 -6.97
N ARG A 127 6.46 -18.19 -7.91
CA ARG A 127 6.17 -19.55 -8.40
C ARG A 127 6.50 -19.62 -9.88
N GLU A 128 7.73 -20.01 -10.22
CA GLU A 128 8.06 -20.42 -11.60
C GLU A 128 7.35 -21.74 -11.89
N ILE A 129 6.22 -21.66 -12.57
CA ILE A 129 5.48 -22.84 -13.05
C ILE A 129 6.29 -23.44 -14.19
N SER A 130 6.67 -24.73 -14.08
CA SER A 130 7.45 -25.40 -15.13
C SER A 130 6.69 -25.41 -16.46
N ILE A 131 7.41 -25.53 -17.57
CA ILE A 131 6.81 -25.57 -18.91
C ILE A 131 5.78 -26.72 -19.02
N GLU A 132 6.00 -27.83 -18.32
CA GLU A 132 5.07 -28.97 -18.32
C GLU A 132 3.76 -28.65 -17.61
N GLU A 133 3.82 -27.99 -16.45
CA GLU A 133 2.64 -27.61 -15.68
C GLU A 133 1.83 -26.50 -16.39
N GLN A 134 2.51 -25.65 -17.18
CA GLN A 134 1.83 -24.73 -18.10
C GLN A 134 1.07 -25.50 -19.20
N CYS A 135 1.69 -26.51 -19.82
CA CYS A 135 1.07 -27.29 -20.88
C CYS A 135 -0.18 -28.04 -20.40
N GLU A 136 -0.15 -28.64 -19.21
CA GLU A 136 -1.29 -29.33 -18.61
C GLU A 136 -2.43 -28.36 -18.24
N ASN A 137 -2.11 -27.18 -17.73
CA ASN A 137 -3.12 -26.13 -17.51
C ASN A 137 -3.78 -25.66 -18.82
N TYR A 138 -3.01 -25.58 -19.92
CA TYR A 138 -3.57 -25.26 -21.23
C TYR A 138 -4.48 -26.37 -21.77
N LYS A 139 -4.09 -27.65 -21.62
CA LYS A 139 -4.92 -28.79 -22.04
C LYS A 139 -6.24 -28.83 -21.26
N THR A 140 -6.19 -28.64 -19.94
CA THR A 140 -7.38 -28.65 -19.08
C THR A 140 -8.30 -27.45 -19.38
N ALA A 141 -7.74 -26.26 -19.55
CA ALA A 141 -8.52 -25.08 -19.95
C ALA A 141 -9.19 -25.27 -21.32
N TYR A 142 -8.47 -25.82 -22.29
CA TYR A 142 -9.01 -26.11 -23.62
C TYR A 142 -10.13 -27.17 -23.59
N ALA A 143 -10.04 -28.16 -22.71
CA ALA A 143 -11.06 -29.18 -22.50
C ALA A 143 -12.32 -28.63 -21.79
N SER A 144 -12.16 -27.65 -20.90
CA SER A 144 -13.28 -27.05 -20.15
C SER A 144 -14.14 -26.05 -20.92
N VAL A 145 -13.70 -25.60 -22.09
CA VAL A 145 -14.50 -24.68 -22.92
C VAL A 145 -15.42 -25.50 -23.82
N GLU A 146 -16.72 -25.50 -23.52
CA GLU A 146 -17.72 -25.99 -24.46
C GLU A 146 -17.63 -25.18 -25.76
N LYS A 147 -17.28 -25.85 -26.85
CA LYS A 147 -17.16 -25.25 -28.18
C LYS A 147 -18.56 -24.97 -28.72
N ALA A 148 -19.16 -23.86 -28.30
CA ALA A 148 -20.31 -23.32 -28.99
C ALA A 148 -19.83 -22.73 -30.33
N ALA A 149 -20.07 -23.45 -31.43
CA ALA A 149 -19.96 -22.89 -32.77
C ALA A 149 -20.99 -21.77 -32.91
N LYS A 150 -20.59 -20.54 -32.61
CA LYS A 150 -21.38 -19.32 -32.84
C LYS A 150 -20.87 -18.68 -34.14
N PRO A 151 -21.29 -19.16 -35.34
CA PRO A 151 -20.93 -18.49 -36.57
C PRO A 151 -21.48 -17.06 -36.53
N LYS A 152 -20.62 -16.08 -36.77
CA LYS A 152 -21.03 -14.68 -36.90
C LYS A 152 -21.72 -14.52 -38.25
N VAL A 153 -23.05 -14.57 -38.28
CA VAL A 153 -23.83 -14.26 -39.48
C VAL A 153 -23.90 -12.75 -39.63
N SER A 154 -23.09 -12.18 -40.52
CA SER A 154 -23.17 -10.77 -40.89
C SER A 154 -24.27 -10.57 -41.94
N LYS A 155 -25.42 -10.04 -41.50
CA LYS A 155 -26.54 -9.47 -42.28
C LYS A 155 -26.99 -10.29 -43.52
N ILE A 156 -28.12 -10.99 -43.37
CA ILE A 156 -28.91 -11.49 -44.50
C ILE A 156 -29.63 -10.29 -45.12
N ALA A 157 -29.39 -10.02 -46.40
CA ALA A 157 -30.09 -8.97 -47.14
C ALA A 157 -31.58 -9.36 -47.31
N ASN A 158 -32.50 -8.49 -46.90
CA ASN A 158 -33.93 -8.65 -47.21
C ASN A 158 -34.13 -8.49 -48.72
N THR A 159 -34.30 -9.58 -49.44
CA THR A 159 -34.89 -9.58 -50.78
C THR A 159 -36.31 -9.03 -50.68
N GLN A 160 -36.54 -7.82 -51.19
CA GLN A 160 -37.89 -7.30 -51.35
C GLN A 160 -38.66 -8.21 -52.32
N GLN A 161 -39.72 -8.86 -51.84
CA GLN A 161 -40.71 -9.48 -52.72
C GLN A 161 -41.41 -8.36 -53.50
N LYS A 162 -41.13 -8.27 -54.80
CA LYS A 162 -41.97 -7.52 -55.74
C LYS A 162 -43.40 -8.07 -55.64
N LYS A 163 -44.34 -7.28 -55.14
CA LYS A 163 -45.77 -7.55 -55.35
C LYS A 163 -46.05 -7.41 -56.84
N LEU A 164 -46.53 -8.49 -57.45
CA LEU A 164 -47.18 -8.47 -58.76
C LEU A 164 -48.70 -8.44 -58.51
N ASN A 165 -49.39 -7.63 -59.31
CA ASN A 165 -50.83 -7.37 -59.42
C ASN A 165 -51.35 -6.19 -58.60
#